data_AF-A0A2S2NCR5-F1
#
_entry.id   AF-A0A2S2NCR5-F1
#
_cell.length_a   1.000
_cell.length_b   1.000
_cell.length_c   1.000
_cell.angle_alpha   90.00
_cell.angle_beta   90.00
_cell.angle_gamma   90.00
#
_symmetry.space_group_name_H-M   'P 1'
#
loop_
_entity.id
_entity.type
_entity.pdbx_description
1 polymer ?
#
loop_
_entity_poly.entity_id
_entity_poly.type
_entity_poly.pdbx_seq_one_letter_code
_entity_poly.pdbx_strand_id
1 'polypeptide(L)'
;MWGRILNTRAHLRNCLEKLKEMVPLGHESSRHTTLGLLTKAKRFIKNLESQEKKHMMHKDTLSREHRYLRRRLDQLTTTLNVNKRRSVSESSSYTTASGASTSSSACSTSSSPSISESDEVDVTGWVSDTGSVQSGSSDSGVALSTCRITLSEMVF
;
A
#
# COMPACT_ATOMS: atom_id res chain seq x y z
N MET A 1 26.76 41.05 -36.51
CA MET A 1 26.95 39.58 -36.41
C MET A 1 27.03 39.10 -34.95
N TRP A 2 27.74 39.83 -34.07
CA TRP A 2 27.87 39.55 -32.63
C TRP A 2 26.57 39.49 -31.81
N GLY A 3 25.55 40.31 -32.12
CA GLY A 3 24.28 40.32 -31.39
C GLY A 3 23.49 39.00 -31.47
N ARG A 4 23.60 38.25 -32.57
CA ARG A 4 22.95 36.92 -32.70
C ARG A 4 23.63 35.87 -31.81
N ILE A 5 24.95 35.94 -31.67
CA ILE A 5 25.75 35.02 -30.85
C ILE A 5 25.54 35.28 -29.34
N LEU A 6 25.38 36.55 -28.95
CA LEU A 6 25.06 36.90 -27.56
C LEU A 6 23.66 36.41 -27.16
N ASN A 7 22.68 36.51 -28.06
CA ASN A 7 21.31 36.04 -27.84
C ASN A 7 21.25 34.51 -27.67
N THR A 8 21.90 33.74 -28.55
CA THR A 8 21.96 32.26 -28.41
C THR A 8 22.64 31.82 -27.12
N ARG A 9 23.72 32.50 -26.71
CA ARG A 9 24.39 32.21 -25.44
C ARG A 9 23.53 32.55 -24.21
N ALA A 10 22.78 33.65 -24.25
CA ALA A 10 21.86 34.02 -23.17
C ALA A 10 20.71 33.00 -23.05
N HIS A 11 20.13 32.60 -24.18
CA HIS A 11 19.10 31.56 -24.21
C HIS A 11 19.60 30.25 -23.60
N LEU A 12 20.80 29.79 -23.98
CA LEU A 12 21.38 28.55 -23.44
C LEU A 12 21.51 28.61 -21.91
N ARG A 13 22.01 29.74 -21.38
CA ARG A 13 22.13 29.93 -19.92
C ARG A 13 20.78 29.81 -19.22
N ASN A 14 19.76 30.46 -19.75
CA ASN A 14 18.40 30.38 -19.22
C ASN A 14 17.85 28.93 -19.24
N CYS A 15 18.10 28.16 -20.30
CA CYS A 15 17.70 26.75 -20.34
C CYS A 15 18.40 25.90 -19.27
N LEU A 16 19.70 26.11 -19.05
CA LEU A 16 20.46 25.37 -18.04
C LEU A 16 20.02 25.76 -16.62
N GLU A 17 19.66 27.02 -16.40
CA GLU A 17 19.14 27.52 -15.12
C GLU A 17 17.79 26.88 -14.77
N LYS A 18 16.85 26.82 -15.72
CA LYS A 18 15.58 26.08 -15.54
C LYS A 18 15.78 24.59 -15.28
N LEU A 19 16.72 23.95 -16.00
CA LEU A 19 17.01 22.53 -15.79
C LEU A 19 17.53 22.25 -14.37
N LYS A 20 18.30 23.18 -13.83
CA LYS A 20 18.90 23.10 -12.50
C LYS A 20 17.89 23.23 -11.36
N GLU A 21 16.74 23.88 -11.59
CA GLU A 21 15.63 23.93 -10.63
C GLU A 21 14.86 22.59 -10.55
N MET A 22 14.73 21.87 -11.67
CA MET A 22 13.97 20.62 -11.74
C MET A 22 14.77 19.40 -11.27
N VAL A 23 16.08 19.40 -11.48
CA VAL A 23 16.94 18.28 -11.08
C VAL A 23 17.35 18.48 -9.61
N PRO A 24 17.22 17.46 -8.74
CA PRO A 24 17.70 17.55 -7.36
C PRO A 24 19.24 17.55 -7.35
N LEU A 25 19.83 18.73 -7.49
CA LEU A 25 21.28 18.93 -7.61
C LEU A 25 21.98 19.23 -6.27
N GLY A 26 21.21 19.33 -5.18
CA GLY A 26 21.70 19.74 -3.87
C GLY A 26 22.26 21.17 -3.86
N HIS A 27 22.96 21.52 -2.78
CA HIS A 27 23.55 22.86 -2.55
C HIS A 27 24.62 23.26 -3.57
N GLU A 28 25.10 22.30 -4.39
CA GLU A 28 26.12 22.53 -5.42
C GLU A 28 25.54 23.00 -6.76
N SER A 29 24.29 23.46 -6.76
CA SER A 29 23.57 23.96 -7.93
C SER A 29 24.38 25.00 -8.74
N SER A 30 25.20 25.86 -8.12
CA SER A 30 25.98 26.91 -8.84
C SER A 30 27.29 26.43 -9.48
N ARG A 31 27.89 25.31 -9.01
CA ARG A 31 29.23 24.85 -9.43
C ARG A 31 29.24 23.76 -10.52
N HIS A 32 28.09 23.27 -10.93
CA HIS A 32 28.05 22.13 -11.85
C HIS A 32 28.46 22.51 -13.28
N THR A 33 29.29 21.67 -13.89
CA THR A 33 29.59 21.73 -15.33
C THR A 33 28.34 21.37 -16.15
N THR A 34 28.24 21.86 -17.38
CA THR A 34 27.10 21.55 -18.28
C THR A 34 26.92 20.04 -18.46
N LEU A 35 28.02 19.29 -18.65
CA LEU A 35 27.98 17.84 -18.81
C LEU A 35 27.49 17.12 -17.53
N GLY A 36 27.95 17.57 -16.36
CA GLY A 36 27.52 17.02 -15.07
C GLY A 36 26.01 17.20 -14.85
N LEU A 37 25.48 18.37 -15.20
CA LEU A 37 24.04 18.66 -15.16
C LEU A 37 23.24 17.73 -16.07
N LEU A 38 23.64 17.59 -17.34
CA LEU A 38 22.95 16.73 -18.31
C LEU A 38 22.97 15.26 -17.89
N THR A 39 24.10 14.80 -17.33
CA THR A 39 24.25 13.42 -16.85
C THR A 39 23.33 13.13 -15.66
N LYS A 40 23.26 14.05 -14.70
CA LYS A 40 22.36 13.93 -13.54
C LYS A 40 20.90 14.03 -13.96
N ALA A 41 20.54 14.93 -14.86
CA ALA A 41 19.19 15.04 -15.41
C ALA A 41 18.74 13.73 -16.06
N LYS A 42 19.58 13.14 -16.92
CA LYS A 42 19.31 11.84 -17.55
C LYS A 42 19.09 10.73 -16.51
N ARG A 43 19.89 10.71 -15.44
CA ARG A 43 19.72 9.75 -14.34
C ARG A 43 18.43 10.01 -13.56
N PHE A 44 18.09 11.28 -13.31
CA PHE A 44 16.91 11.66 -12.57
C PHE A 44 15.62 11.22 -13.27
N ILE A 45 15.53 11.41 -14.59
CA ILE A 45 14.42 10.89 -15.41
C ILE A 45 14.28 9.38 -15.22
N LYS A 46 15.37 8.60 -15.36
CA LYS A 46 15.33 7.14 -15.15
C LYS A 46 14.90 6.75 -13.74
N ASN A 47 15.32 7.51 -12.73
CA ASN A 47 14.91 7.25 -11.35
C ASN A 47 13.42 7.52 -11.14
N LEU A 48 12.90 8.62 -11.69
CA LEU A 48 11.47 8.94 -11.65
C LEU A 48 10.65 7.85 -12.33
N GLU A 49 11.04 7.40 -13.52
CA GLU A 49 10.38 6.29 -14.24
C GLU A 49 10.39 4.99 -13.41
N SER A 50 11.50 4.71 -12.72
CA SER A 50 11.60 3.54 -11.84
C SER A 50 10.69 3.65 -10.62
N GLN A 51 10.65 4.82 -9.98
CA GLN A 51 9.78 5.08 -8.83
C GLN A 51 8.30 5.01 -9.23
N GLU A 52 7.93 5.60 -10.36
CA GLU A 52 6.58 5.53 -10.90
C GLU A 52 6.12 4.07 -11.08
N LYS A 53 6.97 3.23 -11.69
CA LYS A 53 6.69 1.79 -11.83
C LYS A 53 6.47 1.12 -10.47
N LYS A 54 7.31 1.41 -9.47
CA LYS A 54 7.17 0.86 -8.11
C LYS A 54 5.87 1.32 -7.44
N HIS A 55 5.55 2.60 -7.53
CA HIS A 55 4.31 3.15 -6.96
C HIS A 55 3.08 2.56 -7.64
N MET A 56 3.12 2.38 -8.96
CA MET A 56 2.06 1.73 -9.72
C MET A 56 1.84 0.28 -9.28
N MET A 57 2.92 -0.49 -9.10
CA MET A 57 2.83 -1.86 -8.57
C MET A 57 2.23 -1.88 -7.16
N HIS A 58 2.69 -1.01 -6.27
CA HIS A 58 2.17 -0.93 -4.91
C HIS A 58 0.67 -0.58 -4.88
N LYS A 59 0.25 0.37 -5.71
CA LYS A 59 -1.17 0.71 -5.89
C LYS A 59 -1.97 -0.50 -6.40
N ASP A 60 -1.45 -1.27 -7.35
CA ASP A 60 -2.12 -2.46 -7.87
C ASP A 60 -2.28 -3.54 -6.78
N THR A 61 -1.23 -3.79 -5.99
CA THR A 61 -1.30 -4.70 -4.82
C THR A 61 -2.40 -4.27 -3.86
N LEU A 62 -2.39 -3.01 -3.41
CA LEU A 62 -3.42 -2.50 -2.51
C LEU A 62 -4.83 -2.58 -3.12
N SER A 63 -4.95 -2.33 -4.44
CA SER A 63 -6.23 -2.44 -5.14
C SER A 63 -6.76 -3.87 -5.19
N ARG A 64 -5.86 -4.86 -5.31
CA ARG A 64 -6.20 -6.29 -5.25
C ARG A 64 -6.63 -6.69 -3.84
N GLU A 65 -5.90 -6.25 -2.82
CA GLU A 65 -6.25 -6.50 -1.42
C GLU A 65 -7.61 -5.90 -1.06
N HIS A 66 -7.82 -4.63 -1.40
CA HIS A 66 -9.11 -3.98 -1.17
C HIS A 66 -10.26 -4.73 -1.86
N ARG A 67 -10.07 -5.18 -3.11
CA ARG A 67 -11.06 -6.00 -3.82
C ARG A 67 -11.31 -7.34 -3.13
N TYR A 68 -10.26 -8.00 -2.66
CA TYR A 68 -10.36 -9.27 -1.94
C TYR A 68 -11.14 -9.11 -0.64
N LEU A 69 -10.77 -8.14 0.19
CA LEU A 69 -11.42 -7.85 1.47
C LEU A 69 -12.89 -7.48 1.27
N ARG A 70 -13.21 -6.66 0.26
CA ARG A 70 -14.59 -6.31 -0.06
C ARG A 70 -15.43 -7.54 -0.43
N ARG A 71 -14.90 -8.43 -1.28
CA ARG A 71 -15.57 -9.70 -1.59
C ARG A 71 -15.75 -10.59 -0.37
N ARG A 72 -14.79 -10.59 0.57
CA ARG A 72 -14.88 -11.38 1.80
C ARG A 72 -15.95 -10.85 2.75
N LEU A 73 -16.08 -9.53 2.85
CA LEU A 73 -17.16 -8.87 3.58
C LEU A 73 -18.52 -9.17 2.95
N ASP A 74 -18.66 -9.07 1.62
CA ASP A 74 -19.91 -9.37 0.93
C ASP A 74 -20.34 -10.83 1.14
N GLN A 75 -19.39 -11.78 1.15
CA GLN A 75 -19.68 -13.17 1.50
C GLN A 75 -20.17 -13.32 2.94
N LEU A 76 -19.46 -12.73 3.91
CA LEU A 76 -19.81 -12.88 5.33
C LEU A 76 -21.17 -12.23 5.64
N THR A 77 -21.43 -11.04 5.11
CA THR A 77 -22.72 -10.36 5.24
C THR A 77 -23.86 -11.16 4.61
N THR A 78 -23.64 -11.74 3.42
CA THR A 78 -24.63 -12.62 2.78
C THR A 78 -24.91 -13.86 3.64
N THR A 79 -23.87 -14.52 4.15
CA THR A 79 -24.05 -15.70 5.03
C THR A 79 -24.77 -15.37 6.33
N LEU A 80 -24.45 -14.24 6.97
CA LEU A 80 -25.14 -13.76 8.16
C LEU A 80 -26.61 -13.49 7.85
N ASN A 81 -26.91 -12.83 6.74
CA ASN A 81 -28.29 -12.53 6.35
C ASN A 81 -29.09 -13.82 6.08
N VAL A 82 -28.50 -14.84 5.43
CA VAL A 82 -29.13 -16.15 5.22
C VAL A 82 -29.33 -16.90 6.54
N ASN A 83 -28.34 -16.89 7.43
CA ASN A 83 -28.42 -17.55 8.73
C ASN A 83 -29.43 -16.86 9.66
N LYS A 84 -29.52 -15.53 9.63
CA LYS A 84 -30.52 -14.75 10.37
C LYS A 84 -31.93 -15.07 9.87
N ARG A 85 -32.15 -15.17 8.55
CA ARG A 85 -33.42 -15.61 7.95
C ARG A 85 -33.80 -17.06 8.32
N ARG A 86 -32.83 -17.95 8.49
CA ARG A 86 -33.08 -19.31 9.00
C ARG A 86 -33.38 -19.34 10.50
N SER A 87 -32.67 -18.55 11.32
CA SER A 87 -32.89 -18.53 12.77
C SER A 87 -34.24 -17.95 13.19
N VAL A 88 -34.82 -17.02 12.40
CA VAL A 88 -36.16 -16.49 12.66
C VAL A 88 -37.29 -17.45 12.27
N SER A 89 -36.99 -18.61 11.68
CA SER A 89 -37.99 -19.59 11.26
C SER A 89 -38.06 -20.85 12.13
N GLU A 90 -37.25 -21.01 13.17
CA GLU A 90 -37.25 -22.26 13.96
C GLU A 90 -36.92 -22.11 15.46
N SER A 91 -37.27 -20.99 16.08
CA SER A 91 -37.29 -20.95 17.55
C SER A 91 -38.27 -19.89 18.08
N SER A 92 -39.48 -20.33 18.42
CA SER A 92 -40.33 -19.79 19.52
C SER A 92 -41.61 -20.64 19.65
N SER A 93 -41.46 -21.93 19.96
CA SER A 93 -42.55 -22.77 20.48
C SER A 93 -42.02 -23.63 21.63
N TYR A 94 -41.69 -22.99 22.75
CA TYR A 94 -41.68 -23.49 24.14
C TYR A 94 -41.14 -22.30 24.99
N THR A 95 -41.77 -21.74 26.02
CA THR A 95 -42.62 -22.28 27.09
C THR A 95 -43.53 -21.16 27.63
N THR A 96 -44.70 -21.56 28.13
CA THR A 96 -45.63 -20.78 28.95
C THR A 96 -45.18 -20.70 30.41
N ALA A 97 -45.57 -19.60 31.09
CA ALA A 97 -45.50 -19.30 32.53
C ALA A 97 -44.10 -18.91 33.08
N SER A 98 -43.89 -17.76 33.74
CA SER A 98 -44.68 -17.20 34.84
C SER A 98 -44.19 -15.79 35.23
N GLY A 99 -45.13 -14.91 35.62
CA GLY A 99 -44.95 -14.00 36.76
C GLY A 99 -44.42 -12.57 36.54
N ALA A 100 -45.24 -11.61 36.98
CA ALA A 100 -44.90 -10.25 37.43
C ALA A 100 -44.74 -9.14 36.38
N SER A 101 -45.88 -8.52 36.10
CA SER A 101 -46.04 -7.12 35.76
C SER A 101 -45.47 -6.20 36.86
N THR A 102 -44.64 -5.23 36.48
CA THR A 102 -44.63 -3.89 37.11
C THR A 102 -44.12 -2.84 36.13
N SER A 103 -45.01 -1.92 35.80
CA SER A 103 -44.75 -0.61 35.22
C SER A 103 -43.98 0.27 36.20
N SER A 104 -42.88 0.91 35.77
CA SER A 104 -42.46 2.20 36.33
C SER A 104 -41.49 2.94 35.40
N SER A 105 -41.79 4.22 35.29
CA SER A 105 -41.24 5.30 34.47
C SER A 105 -39.79 5.73 34.76
N ALA A 106 -39.22 6.34 33.72
CA ALA A 106 -38.13 7.32 33.64
C ALA A 106 -37.48 7.86 34.94
N CYS A 107 -36.14 7.93 34.93
CA CYS A 107 -35.39 9.15 35.32
C CYS A 107 -33.93 9.06 34.89
N SER A 108 -33.47 10.12 34.23
CA SER A 108 -32.08 10.38 33.87
C SER A 108 -31.26 10.74 35.10
N THR A 109 -30.03 10.26 35.25
CA THR A 109 -29.00 10.99 36.01
C THR A 109 -27.62 10.68 35.45
N SER A 110 -26.96 11.74 35.02
CA SER A 110 -25.57 11.83 34.60
C SER A 110 -24.59 11.48 35.72
N SER A 111 -23.55 10.68 35.41
CA SER A 111 -22.30 10.64 36.19
C SER A 111 -21.14 10.31 35.24
N SER A 112 -20.20 11.23 35.18
CA SER A 112 -19.04 11.34 34.29
C SER A 112 -17.98 10.23 34.42
N PRO A 113 -17.05 10.13 33.44
CA PRO A 113 -16.09 9.02 33.29
C PRO A 113 -14.84 9.23 34.14
N SER A 114 -14.15 8.15 34.51
CA SER A 114 -12.90 8.23 35.28
C SER A 114 -11.94 7.08 34.96
N ILE A 115 -10.92 7.42 34.16
CA ILE A 115 -9.48 7.08 34.26
C ILE A 115 -9.09 5.68 34.77
N SER A 116 -8.35 4.93 33.94
CA SER A 116 -6.99 4.46 34.29
C SER A 116 -6.27 3.94 33.04
N GLU A 117 -5.49 4.83 32.43
CA GLU A 117 -4.33 4.52 31.59
C GLU A 117 -3.19 3.95 32.44
N SER A 118 -2.53 2.88 31.97
CA SER A 118 -1.10 2.53 32.19
C SER A 118 -0.87 1.05 31.82
N ASP A 119 -0.14 0.80 30.72
CA ASP A 119 1.22 0.25 30.84
C ASP A 119 1.91 0.35 29.48
N GLU A 120 3.09 0.95 29.49
CA GLU A 120 3.91 1.26 28.33
C GLU A 120 5.03 0.22 28.24
N VAL A 121 5.07 -0.54 27.15
CA VAL A 121 6.25 -1.35 26.80
C VAL A 121 6.96 -0.68 25.63
N ASP A 122 7.89 0.21 25.95
CA ASP A 122 8.96 0.57 25.03
C ASP A 122 10.07 -0.50 25.08
N VAL A 123 10.90 -0.51 24.04
CA VAL A 123 12.13 -1.28 23.86
C VAL A 123 11.95 -2.63 23.14
N THR A 124 12.14 -2.60 21.82
CA THR A 124 13.47 -2.93 21.27
C THR A 124 13.66 -2.27 19.91
N GLY A 125 14.78 -1.55 19.82
CA GLY A 125 15.14 -0.71 18.70
C GLY A 125 15.43 -1.48 17.42
N TRP A 126 15.21 -0.78 16.32
CA TRP A 126 15.74 -1.09 15.02
C TRP A 126 17.23 -0.74 15.05
N VAL A 127 18.01 -1.62 15.69
CA VAL A 127 19.46 -1.56 15.63
C VAL A 127 19.84 -1.87 14.18
N SER A 128 20.24 -0.82 13.46
CA SER A 128 20.87 -0.96 12.15
C SER A 128 22.29 -1.38 12.40
N ASP A 129 22.51 -2.69 12.48
CA ASP A 129 23.85 -3.25 12.59
C ASP A 129 24.24 -3.89 11.26
N THR A 130 25.26 -3.28 10.68
CA THR A 130 26.09 -3.79 9.60
C THR A 130 26.60 -5.20 9.93
N GLY A 131 26.06 -6.22 9.26
CA GLY A 131 26.43 -7.61 9.46
C GLY A 131 26.76 -8.32 8.15
N SER A 132 27.95 -8.06 7.62
CA SER A 132 28.58 -8.90 6.61
C SER A 132 28.87 -10.28 7.20
N VAL A 133 28.20 -11.34 6.73
CA VAL A 133 28.73 -12.71 6.75
C VAL A 133 28.16 -13.53 5.57
N GLN A 134 29.08 -14.11 4.81
CA GLN A 134 28.84 -15.15 3.82
C GLN A 134 28.22 -16.40 4.47
N SER A 135 27.33 -17.06 3.74
CA SER A 135 27.01 -18.50 3.85
C SER A 135 26.38 -18.90 2.51
N GLY A 136 26.81 -19.89 1.76
CA GLY A 136 27.49 -21.13 2.15
C GLY A 136 26.48 -22.27 2.17
N SER A 137 26.23 -22.85 0.98
CA SER A 137 25.59 -24.15 0.69
C SER A 137 24.18 -24.45 1.25
N SER A 138 23.27 -24.90 0.38
CA SER A 138 22.78 -26.29 0.39
C SER A 138 21.76 -26.55 -0.72
N ASP A 139 21.99 -27.69 -1.38
CA ASP A 139 21.13 -28.39 -2.33
C ASP A 139 19.94 -29.03 -1.61
N SER A 140 18.74 -28.82 -2.13
CA SER A 140 17.68 -29.83 -2.07
C SER A 140 16.64 -29.51 -3.13
N GLY A 141 16.69 -30.24 -4.25
CA GLY A 141 15.66 -30.23 -5.27
C GLY A 141 14.34 -30.82 -4.79
N VAL A 142 13.23 -30.30 -5.33
CA VAL A 142 12.14 -31.04 -5.99
C VAL A 142 11.10 -30.03 -6.51
N ALA A 143 10.81 -30.05 -7.81
CA ALA A 143 9.51 -29.62 -8.33
C ALA A 143 9.25 -30.30 -9.67
N LEU A 144 8.31 -31.25 -9.65
CA LEU A 144 7.84 -32.02 -10.78
C LEU A 144 7.35 -31.09 -11.91
N SER A 145 7.86 -31.29 -13.12
CA SER A 145 7.31 -30.67 -14.33
C SER A 145 6.71 -31.74 -15.23
N THR A 146 5.42 -31.98 -15.09
CA THR A 146 4.63 -32.73 -16.06
C THR A 146 3.49 -31.86 -16.55
N CYS A 147 3.52 -31.49 -17.83
CA CYS A 147 2.34 -31.28 -18.67
C CYS A 147 2.81 -31.22 -20.13
N ARG A 148 2.77 -32.36 -20.83
CA ARG A 148 2.75 -32.38 -22.30
C ARG A 148 1.30 -32.10 -22.71
N ILE A 149 1.05 -30.94 -23.32
CA ILE A 149 -0.26 -30.61 -23.90
C ILE A 149 -0.33 -31.33 -25.25
N THR A 150 -1.08 -32.43 -25.31
CA THR A 150 -1.53 -33.02 -26.58
C THR A 150 -2.74 -32.23 -27.05
N LEU A 151 -2.57 -31.48 -28.14
CA LEU A 151 -3.65 -30.76 -28.80
C LEU A 151 -4.42 -31.76 -29.65
N SER A 152 -5.39 -32.44 -29.04
CA SER A 152 -6.37 -33.29 -29.73
C SER A 152 -7.50 -32.42 -30.26
N GLU A 153 -7.50 -32.24 -31.57
CA GLU A 153 -8.64 -32.27 -32.49
C GLU A 153 -10.03 -32.29 -31.81
N MET A 154 -10.77 -31.18 -31.95
CA MET A 154 -12.22 -31.21 -31.90
C MET A 154 -12.77 -30.54 -33.16
N VAL A 155 -13.09 -31.41 -34.10
CA VAL A 155 -14.12 -31.22 -35.12
C VAL A 155 -15.47 -31.12 -34.40
N PHE A 156 -16.21 -30.03 -34.63
CA PHE A 156 -17.64 -30.01 -34.95
C PHE A 156 -18.05 -28.60 -35.38
#